data_AF-A0A2E1VP30-F1
#
_entry.id   AF-A0A2E1VP30-F1
#
_cell.length_a   1.000
_cell.length_b   1.000
_cell.length_c   1.000
_cell.angle_alpha   90.00
_cell.angle_beta   90.00
_cell.angle_gamma   90.00
#
_symmetry.space_group_name_H-M   'P 1'
#
loop_
_entity.id
_entity.type
_entity.pdbx_description
1 polymer ?
#
loop_
_entity_poly.entity_id
_entity_poly.type
_entity_poly.pdbx_seq_one_letter_code
_entity_poly.pdbx_strand_id
1 'polypeptide(L)'
;MKKNNLGKTDIMVSEICLGTMTWGQQNSEKEAHDQLSFAIERGINFIDTAEMYSVPPKEETYGLTEKYIGTWLKNQDRSKIILATKIAGRTSNVPSGPPGLDWIRKGPRLNEEHIFEAIENSLKRLNTEYIDLYQIHWPERPVNSFGQLGYIHNPREDDIKIEVTLEALSKAVQKGLIKYIGLSNETPWGVMKFIEAAKEFSLPRVVSIQNPYSLLNRSFEAGLSEIAINEEVGLLPYSPLAGGVLSGKYLNGKKPENARMTLFERMRTRYTNQHAENAVLEYQKIALKYDLNLTQMAINFVTKQNFVTSNIIGATSIDQLEENIDSINCELNEEVIKEIEKVHKIYTYPCP
;
A
#
# COMPACT_ATOMS: atom_id res chain seq x y z
N MET A 1 -16.17 11.55 -6.01
CA MET A 1 -15.08 11.04 -5.14
C MET A 1 -15.22 11.65 -3.76
N LYS A 2 -15.50 10.84 -2.72
CA LYS A 2 -15.50 11.32 -1.32
C LYS A 2 -14.06 11.59 -0.87
N LYS A 3 -13.88 12.48 0.10
CA LYS A 3 -12.59 12.73 0.77
C LYS A 3 -12.69 12.45 2.28
N ASN A 4 -11.60 11.99 2.87
CA ASN A 4 -11.45 11.66 4.29
C ASN A 4 -10.21 12.36 4.88
N ASN A 5 -10.23 12.66 6.18
CA ASN A 5 -9.05 13.18 6.88
C ASN A 5 -7.95 12.12 6.92
N LEU A 6 -6.71 12.52 6.65
CA LEU A 6 -5.54 11.67 6.82
C LEU A 6 -5.10 11.72 8.30
N GLY A 7 -5.67 10.84 9.12
CA GLY A 7 -5.42 10.85 10.58
C GLY A 7 -5.77 12.20 11.20
N LYS A 8 -5.03 12.60 12.25
CA LYS A 8 -5.16 13.91 12.90
C LYS A 8 -4.37 15.00 12.16
N THR A 9 -4.72 15.26 10.90
CA THR A 9 -4.07 16.29 10.07
C THR A 9 -5.11 17.16 9.37
N ASP A 10 -4.64 18.27 8.79
CA ASP A 10 -5.48 19.15 7.96
C ASP A 10 -5.55 18.69 6.48
N ILE A 11 -5.00 17.51 6.15
CA ILE A 11 -5.01 16.96 4.80
C ILE A 11 -6.24 16.08 4.57
N MET A 12 -6.96 16.37 3.50
CA MET A 12 -8.07 15.57 2.97
C MET A 12 -7.64 14.75 1.75
N VAL A 13 -7.69 13.42 1.86
CA VAL A 13 -7.38 12.49 0.77
C VAL A 13 -8.66 11.87 0.19
N SER A 14 -8.69 11.61 -1.12
CA SER A 14 -9.76 10.87 -1.77
C SER A 14 -9.92 9.46 -1.19
N GLU A 15 -11.13 8.92 -1.14
CA GLU A 15 -11.40 7.57 -0.61
C GLU A 15 -10.71 6.45 -1.42
N ILE A 16 -10.33 6.75 -2.67
CA ILE A 16 -9.45 5.95 -3.52
C ILE A 16 -8.10 6.66 -3.67
N CYS A 17 -7.01 5.91 -3.56
CA CYS A 17 -5.64 6.33 -3.83
C CYS A 17 -5.10 5.61 -5.06
N LEU A 18 -4.35 6.32 -5.92
CA LEU A 18 -3.68 5.72 -7.06
C LEU A 18 -2.31 5.16 -6.65
N GLY A 19 -2.20 3.83 -6.62
CA GLY A 19 -0.93 3.13 -6.46
C GLY A 19 -0.20 2.95 -7.79
N THR A 20 1.13 3.03 -7.76
CA THR A 20 1.93 3.30 -8.97
C THR A 20 3.01 2.26 -9.28
N MET A 21 3.09 1.18 -8.51
CA MET A 21 4.25 0.28 -8.49
C MET A 21 4.57 -0.46 -9.80
N THR A 22 3.69 -0.42 -10.82
CA THR A 22 3.91 -1.07 -12.13
C THR A 22 4.66 -0.19 -13.13
N TRP A 23 4.79 1.11 -12.85
CA TRP A 23 5.32 2.11 -13.78
C TRP A 23 6.85 2.09 -13.83
N GLY A 24 7.42 1.78 -14.99
CA GLY A 24 8.84 1.45 -15.16
C GLY A 24 9.09 -0.05 -15.32
N GLN A 25 8.04 -0.88 -15.22
CA GLN A 25 8.10 -2.33 -15.49
C GLN A 25 7.01 -2.79 -16.47
N GLN A 26 5.75 -2.87 -16.04
CA GLN A 26 4.63 -3.27 -16.90
C GLN A 26 4.05 -2.09 -17.67
N ASN A 27 4.23 -0.88 -17.15
CA ASN A 27 3.76 0.34 -17.78
C ASN A 27 4.93 1.26 -18.13
N SER A 28 4.85 1.84 -19.31
CA SER A 28 5.69 2.93 -19.80
C SER A 28 5.40 4.26 -19.07
N GLU A 29 6.27 5.25 -19.26
CA GLU A 29 6.07 6.60 -18.75
C GLU A 29 4.80 7.25 -19.31
N LYS A 30 4.51 7.05 -20.59
CA LYS A 30 3.29 7.58 -21.21
C LYS A 30 2.03 7.00 -20.54
N GLU A 31 1.98 5.68 -20.34
CA GLU A 31 0.84 5.03 -19.68
C GLU A 31 0.70 5.47 -18.22
N ALA A 32 1.82 5.72 -17.53
CA ALA A 32 1.79 6.32 -16.20
C ALA A 32 1.14 7.72 -16.22
N HIS A 33 1.51 8.57 -17.18
CA HIS A 33 0.94 9.92 -17.34
C HIS A 33 -0.55 9.88 -17.72
N ASP A 34 -0.95 8.94 -18.58
CA ASP A 34 -2.35 8.73 -18.95
C ASP A 34 -3.17 8.33 -17.71
N GLN A 35 -2.67 7.38 -16.90
CA GLN A 35 -3.33 6.95 -15.66
C GLN A 35 -3.40 8.06 -14.60
N LEU A 36 -2.31 8.84 -14.43
CA LEU A 36 -2.28 9.99 -13.53
C LEU A 36 -3.35 11.00 -13.92
N SER A 37 -3.37 11.42 -15.19
CA SER A 37 -4.31 12.43 -15.67
C SER A 37 -5.76 11.96 -15.51
N PHE A 38 -6.05 10.73 -15.91
CA PHE A 38 -7.38 10.13 -15.74
C PHE A 38 -7.81 10.07 -14.27
N ALA A 39 -6.92 9.66 -13.35
CA ALA A 39 -7.25 9.60 -11.93
C ALA A 39 -7.59 10.98 -11.35
N ILE A 40 -6.81 12.01 -11.69
CA ILE A 40 -7.09 13.39 -11.25
C ILE A 40 -8.41 13.91 -11.81
N GLU A 41 -8.71 13.65 -13.10
CA GLU A 41 -9.99 14.01 -13.72
C GLU A 41 -11.19 13.35 -13.00
N ARG A 42 -11.01 12.13 -12.48
CA ARG A 42 -12.00 11.41 -11.67
C ARG A 42 -12.04 11.86 -10.20
N GLY A 43 -11.26 12.87 -9.84
CA GLY A 43 -11.26 13.50 -8.52
C GLY A 43 -10.40 12.80 -7.47
N ILE A 44 -9.55 11.85 -7.86
CA ILE A 44 -8.50 11.32 -6.99
C ILE A 44 -7.47 12.43 -6.79
N ASN A 45 -7.05 12.67 -5.54
CA ASN A 45 -5.97 13.61 -5.24
C ASN A 45 -4.77 12.94 -4.55
N PHE A 46 -4.85 11.65 -4.24
CA PHE A 46 -3.85 10.95 -3.45
C PHE A 46 -3.11 9.91 -4.28
N ILE A 47 -1.79 10.07 -4.38
CA ILE A 47 -0.89 9.21 -5.17
C ILE A 47 0.12 8.54 -4.24
N ASP A 48 0.26 7.22 -4.37
CA ASP A 48 1.20 6.41 -3.60
C ASP A 48 2.31 5.84 -4.49
N THR A 49 3.57 6.10 -4.12
CA THR A 49 4.78 5.55 -4.76
C THR A 49 5.79 5.08 -3.69
N ALA A 50 6.99 4.67 -4.07
CA ALA A 50 8.09 4.35 -3.18
C ALA A 50 9.42 4.49 -3.93
N GLU A 51 10.52 4.72 -3.20
CA GLU A 51 11.85 4.79 -3.83
C GLU A 51 12.20 3.50 -4.58
N MET A 52 11.77 2.35 -4.04
CA MET A 52 12.12 1.04 -4.58
C MET A 52 11.33 0.65 -5.83
N TYR A 53 10.27 1.40 -6.18
CA TYR A 53 9.42 1.05 -7.32
C TYR A 53 10.15 1.34 -8.64
N SER A 54 9.96 0.54 -9.69
CA SER A 54 8.85 -0.41 -9.92
C SER A 54 8.99 -1.82 -9.31
N VAL A 55 7.93 -2.64 -9.39
CA VAL A 55 7.86 -4.04 -8.89
C VAL A 55 7.64 -5.02 -10.07
N PRO A 56 8.32 -6.18 -10.13
CA PRO A 56 9.35 -6.67 -9.19
C PRO A 56 10.59 -5.74 -9.14
N PRO A 57 11.14 -5.48 -7.94
CA PRO A 57 12.26 -4.55 -7.79
C PRO A 57 13.54 -5.14 -8.38
N LYS A 58 14.27 -4.30 -9.09
CA LYS A 58 15.61 -4.58 -9.64
C LYS A 58 16.36 -3.27 -9.81
N GLU A 59 17.69 -3.34 -9.75
CA GLU A 59 18.59 -2.17 -9.79
C GLU A 59 18.33 -1.28 -11.00
N GLU A 60 18.10 -1.87 -12.18
CA GLU A 60 17.96 -1.13 -13.44
C GLU A 60 16.69 -0.27 -13.51
N THR A 61 15.66 -0.61 -12.72
CA THR A 61 14.37 0.10 -12.71
C THR A 61 14.12 0.87 -11.42
N TYR A 62 15.09 0.91 -10.52
CA TYR A 62 14.98 1.61 -9.25
C TYR A 62 14.67 3.10 -9.44
N GLY A 63 13.65 3.59 -8.75
CA GLY A 63 13.23 4.98 -8.77
C GLY A 63 12.56 5.43 -10.08
N LEU A 64 12.36 4.56 -11.08
CA LEU A 64 11.70 4.94 -12.33
C LEU A 64 10.25 5.41 -12.09
N THR A 65 9.54 4.77 -11.16
CA THR A 65 8.16 5.17 -10.83
C THR A 65 8.10 6.61 -10.33
N GLU A 66 8.98 6.98 -9.39
CA GLU A 66 9.07 8.37 -8.91
C GLU A 66 9.50 9.33 -10.02
N LYS A 67 10.42 8.92 -10.90
CA LYS A 67 10.83 9.74 -12.03
C LYS A 67 9.67 10.02 -12.98
N TYR A 68 8.84 9.03 -13.31
CA TYR A 68 7.67 9.19 -14.18
C TYR A 68 6.61 10.09 -13.55
N ILE A 69 6.39 9.97 -12.24
CA ILE A 69 5.53 10.90 -11.50
C ILE A 69 6.11 12.32 -11.56
N GLY A 70 7.42 12.46 -11.33
CA GLY A 70 8.08 13.77 -11.31
C GLY A 70 8.08 14.49 -12.65
N THR A 71 8.19 13.77 -13.77
CA THR A 71 8.07 14.39 -15.11
C THR A 71 6.65 14.87 -15.38
N TRP A 72 5.63 14.13 -14.92
CA TRP A 72 4.24 14.56 -15.01
C TRP A 72 3.94 15.77 -14.10
N LEU A 73 4.45 15.78 -12.86
CA LEU A 73 4.23 16.85 -11.87
C LEU A 73 4.72 18.23 -12.32
N LYS A 74 5.69 18.32 -13.24
CA LYS A 74 6.20 19.59 -13.78
C LYS A 74 5.12 20.50 -14.35
N ASN A 75 4.04 19.93 -14.86
CA ASN A 75 2.94 20.66 -15.48
C ASN A 75 1.67 20.68 -14.61
N GLN A 76 1.79 20.34 -13.33
CA GLN A 76 0.66 20.24 -12.41
C GLN A 76 0.76 21.28 -11.29
N ASP A 77 -0.40 21.63 -10.74
CA ASP A 77 -0.47 22.36 -9.48
C ASP A 77 -0.19 21.38 -8.32
N ARG A 78 1.08 21.33 -7.90
CA ARG A 78 1.57 20.44 -6.84
C ARG A 78 0.75 20.54 -5.55
N SER A 79 0.14 21.69 -5.26
CA SER A 79 -0.65 21.92 -4.04
C SER A 79 -1.99 21.15 -4.02
N LYS A 80 -2.49 20.73 -5.19
CA LYS A 80 -3.73 19.96 -5.31
C LYS A 80 -3.52 18.46 -5.20
N ILE A 81 -2.26 18.02 -5.17
CA ILE A 81 -1.88 16.62 -5.16
C ILE A 81 -1.32 16.30 -3.78
N ILE A 82 -1.82 15.23 -3.18
CA ILE A 82 -1.23 14.63 -1.98
C ILE A 82 -0.34 13.50 -2.47
N LEU A 83 0.95 13.61 -2.20
CA LEU A 83 1.94 12.64 -2.66
C LEU A 83 2.54 11.89 -1.48
N ALA A 84 2.37 10.56 -1.49
CA ALA A 84 3.02 9.66 -0.58
C ALA A 84 4.18 8.92 -1.26
N THR A 85 5.34 8.88 -0.61
CA THR A 85 6.43 7.96 -0.99
C THR A 85 6.98 7.27 0.24
N LYS A 86 7.91 6.33 0.06
CA LYS A 86 8.39 5.43 1.11
C LYS A 86 9.88 5.16 1.02
N ILE A 87 10.49 5.04 2.19
CA ILE A 87 11.83 4.49 2.37
C ILE A 87 11.77 2.97 2.54
N ALA A 88 12.56 2.23 1.77
CA ALA A 88 12.77 0.80 1.94
C ALA A 88 13.36 0.50 3.32
N GLY A 89 12.74 -0.43 4.05
CA GLY A 89 13.31 -0.99 5.27
C GLY A 89 14.41 -2.00 4.97
N ARG A 90 14.99 -2.59 6.03
CA ARG A 90 16.04 -3.60 5.91
C ARG A 90 15.63 -4.79 5.05
N THR A 91 16.55 -5.31 4.23
CA THR A 91 16.30 -6.46 3.33
C THR A 91 15.60 -7.60 4.07
N SER A 92 14.51 -8.10 3.48
CA SER A 92 13.72 -9.19 4.03
C SER A 92 14.08 -10.51 3.36
N ASN A 93 14.39 -11.53 4.17
CA ASN A 93 14.66 -12.89 3.70
C ASN A 93 13.38 -13.76 3.61
N VAL A 94 12.20 -13.19 3.88
CA VAL A 94 10.92 -13.89 3.66
C VAL A 94 10.70 -14.10 2.16
N PRO A 95 10.29 -15.29 1.68
CA PRO A 95 10.16 -15.59 0.25
C PRO A 95 9.31 -14.59 -0.55
N SER A 96 8.24 -14.09 0.06
CA SER A 96 7.30 -13.11 -0.51
C SER A 96 7.68 -11.65 -0.23
N GLY A 97 8.76 -11.38 0.52
CA GLY A 97 9.33 -10.05 0.70
C GLY A 97 10.26 -9.64 -0.44
N PRO A 98 10.76 -8.39 -0.47
CA PRO A 98 11.74 -7.95 -1.45
C PRO A 98 13.15 -8.44 -1.07
N PRO A 99 13.79 -9.31 -1.87
CA PRO A 99 15.10 -9.86 -1.56
C PRO A 99 16.21 -8.97 -2.15
N GLY A 100 17.45 -9.14 -1.68
CA GLY A 100 18.63 -8.68 -2.40
C GLY A 100 18.59 -7.19 -2.79
N LEU A 101 18.31 -6.33 -1.80
CA LEU A 101 18.24 -4.87 -1.99
C LEU A 101 19.57 -4.18 -1.72
N ASP A 102 20.70 -4.88 -1.83
CA ASP A 102 22.03 -4.33 -1.51
C ASP A 102 22.42 -3.18 -2.44
N TRP A 103 21.81 -3.09 -3.62
CA TRP A 103 21.94 -1.95 -4.54
C TRP A 103 21.21 -0.69 -4.06
N ILE A 104 20.34 -0.78 -3.04
CA ILE A 104 19.77 0.38 -2.33
C ILE A 104 20.67 0.69 -1.13
N ARG A 105 21.46 1.76 -1.23
CA ARG A 105 22.31 2.27 -0.12
C ARG A 105 23.15 1.18 0.58
N LYS A 106 23.66 0.20 -0.20
CA LYS A 106 24.50 -0.91 0.30
C LYS A 106 23.80 -1.77 1.37
N GLY A 107 22.48 -1.88 1.27
CA GLY A 107 21.62 -2.50 2.26
C GLY A 107 20.77 -1.43 2.96
N PRO A 108 19.48 -1.28 2.61
CA PRO A 108 18.64 -0.24 3.19
C PRO A 108 18.50 -0.44 4.70
N ARG A 109 18.42 0.66 5.44
CA ARG A 109 18.32 0.74 6.91
C ARG A 109 17.51 1.98 7.27
N LEU A 110 16.94 2.02 8.47
CA LEU A 110 16.13 3.16 8.94
C LEU A 110 16.89 4.10 9.92
N ASN A 111 18.18 4.35 9.66
CA ASN A 111 18.98 5.30 10.41
C ASN A 111 18.90 6.70 9.77
N GLU A 112 19.39 7.72 10.48
CA GLU A 112 19.32 9.11 10.01
C GLU A 112 19.95 9.33 8.64
N GLU A 113 21.17 8.82 8.43
CA GLU A 113 21.89 8.94 7.16
C GLU A 113 21.06 8.41 5.98
N HIS A 114 20.55 7.18 6.09
CA HIS A 114 19.77 6.56 5.03
C HIS A 114 18.40 7.24 4.83
N ILE A 115 17.80 7.75 5.91
CA ILE A 115 16.53 8.50 5.83
C ILE A 115 16.70 9.77 5.03
N PHE A 116 17.71 10.58 5.34
CA PHE A 116 17.97 11.81 4.61
C PHE A 116 18.36 11.56 3.15
N GLU A 117 19.27 10.60 2.90
CA GLU A 117 19.65 10.22 1.54
C GLU A 117 18.44 9.75 0.71
N ALA A 118 17.55 8.93 1.29
CA ALA A 118 16.35 8.45 0.61
C ALA A 118 15.36 9.59 0.29
N ILE A 119 15.14 10.52 1.24
CA ILE A 119 14.25 11.67 1.04
C ILE A 119 14.78 12.58 -0.07
N GLU A 120 16.06 12.96 -0.02
CA GLU A 120 16.68 13.85 -1.01
C GLU A 120 16.61 13.26 -2.42
N ASN A 121 16.93 11.97 -2.55
CA ASN A 121 16.84 11.27 -3.82
C ASN A 121 15.40 11.17 -4.33
N SER A 122 14.43 10.93 -3.45
CA SER A 122 13.01 10.87 -3.81
C SER A 122 12.50 12.23 -4.27
N LEU A 123 12.78 13.31 -3.53
CA LEU A 123 12.42 14.68 -3.91
C LEU A 123 12.99 15.07 -5.29
N LYS A 124 14.26 14.69 -5.56
CA LYS A 124 14.91 14.91 -6.86
C LYS A 124 14.20 14.17 -7.99
N ARG A 125 13.85 12.88 -7.81
CA ARG A 125 13.13 12.09 -8.82
C ARG A 125 11.71 12.59 -9.04
N LEU A 126 11.01 12.92 -7.96
CA LEU A 126 9.65 13.47 -7.95
C LEU A 126 9.58 14.93 -8.42
N ASN A 127 10.72 15.61 -8.58
CA ASN A 127 10.80 17.00 -9.01
C ASN A 127 9.90 17.91 -8.16
N THR A 128 10.01 17.79 -6.83
CA THR A 128 9.24 18.56 -5.86
C THR A 128 10.08 18.87 -4.63
N GLU A 129 9.73 19.92 -3.89
CA GLU A 129 10.47 20.38 -2.71
C GLU A 129 9.99 19.73 -1.41
N TYR A 130 8.80 19.09 -1.43
CA TYR A 130 8.22 18.43 -0.25
C TYR A 130 7.42 17.18 -0.62
N ILE A 131 7.33 16.27 0.34
CA ILE A 131 6.46 15.08 0.32
C ILE A 131 5.34 15.28 1.34
N ASP A 132 4.08 15.02 0.99
CA ASP A 132 2.96 15.20 1.93
C ASP A 132 2.96 14.09 2.99
N LEU A 133 3.20 12.84 2.58
CA LEU A 133 3.28 11.70 3.48
C LEU A 133 4.52 10.85 3.17
N TYR A 134 5.46 10.79 4.10
CA TYR A 134 6.63 9.92 3.99
C TYR A 134 6.47 8.70 4.87
N GLN A 135 6.59 7.51 4.29
CA GLN A 135 6.27 6.27 4.98
C GLN A 135 7.50 5.39 5.16
N ILE A 136 7.58 4.72 6.31
CA ILE A 136 8.48 3.57 6.48
C ILE A 136 7.86 2.40 5.72
N HIS A 137 8.47 1.92 4.64
CA HIS A 137 7.86 0.92 3.74
C HIS A 137 7.68 -0.45 4.42
N TRP A 138 8.63 -0.85 5.26
CA TRP A 138 8.46 -1.94 6.21
C TRP A 138 9.41 -1.75 7.39
N PRO A 139 9.13 -2.38 8.54
CA PRO A 139 9.90 -2.16 9.75
C PRO A 139 11.37 -2.54 9.63
N GLU A 140 12.22 -1.84 10.40
CA GLU A 140 13.60 -2.25 10.59
C GLU A 140 13.65 -3.66 11.18
N ARG A 141 12.95 -3.90 12.29
CA ARG A 141 12.90 -5.18 13.03
C ARG A 141 12.16 -6.28 12.26
N PRO A 142 12.41 -7.57 12.54
CA PRO A 142 11.61 -8.66 12.00
C PRO A 142 10.16 -8.63 12.50
N VAL A 143 9.21 -8.71 11.57
CA VAL A 143 7.76 -8.71 11.84
C VAL A 143 7.04 -9.75 10.98
N ASN A 144 5.84 -10.13 11.38
CA ASN A 144 4.90 -10.93 10.59
C ASN A 144 4.33 -10.10 9.44
N SER A 145 5.06 -10.05 8.34
CA SER A 145 4.67 -9.35 7.12
C SER A 145 4.96 -10.22 5.89
N PHE A 146 4.54 -9.76 4.71
CA PHE A 146 4.85 -10.38 3.43
C PHE A 146 4.58 -11.89 3.40
N GLY A 147 3.35 -12.36 3.64
CA GLY A 147 3.02 -13.79 3.59
C GLY A 147 3.14 -14.54 4.92
N GLN A 148 3.57 -13.87 5.99
CA GLN A 148 3.65 -14.46 7.32
C GLN A 148 2.55 -13.91 8.23
N LEU A 149 1.61 -14.76 8.66
CA LEU A 149 0.51 -14.36 9.55
C LEU A 149 0.98 -14.18 11.00
N GLY A 150 1.64 -15.20 11.56
CA GLY A 150 2.04 -15.24 12.96
C GLY A 150 3.41 -14.62 13.21
N TYR A 151 3.56 -13.88 14.31
CA TYR A 151 4.85 -13.37 14.75
C TYR A 151 5.79 -14.52 15.13
N ILE A 152 7.02 -14.46 14.65
CA ILE A 152 8.11 -15.35 15.06
C ILE A 152 9.18 -14.46 15.66
N HIS A 153 9.50 -14.70 16.93
CA HIS A 153 10.51 -13.94 17.63
C HIS A 153 11.90 -14.23 17.03
N ASN A 154 12.53 -13.20 16.49
CA ASN A 154 13.87 -13.29 15.89
C ASN A 154 14.61 -11.96 16.09
N PRO A 155 15.10 -11.67 17.31
CA PRO A 155 15.78 -10.41 17.58
C PRO A 155 17.13 -10.37 16.85
N ARG A 156 17.53 -9.17 16.41
CA ARG A 156 18.88 -8.91 15.89
C ARG A 156 19.54 -7.83 16.73
N GLU A 157 20.82 -8.00 17.02
CA GLU A 157 21.57 -7.09 17.89
C GLU A 157 21.72 -5.69 17.30
N ASP A 158 21.73 -5.59 15.97
CA ASP A 158 21.97 -4.35 15.25
C ASP A 158 20.69 -3.65 14.78
N ASP A 159 19.50 -4.03 15.26
CA ASP A 159 18.25 -3.36 14.88
C ASP A 159 18.23 -1.89 15.34
N ILE A 160 17.91 -1.00 14.41
CA ILE A 160 17.69 0.42 14.72
C ILE A 160 16.35 0.56 15.44
N LYS A 161 16.39 1.20 16.60
CA LYS A 161 15.21 1.37 17.46
C LYS A 161 14.21 2.35 16.84
N ILE A 162 12.93 2.17 17.16
CA ILE A 162 11.82 2.99 16.66
C ILE A 162 12.04 4.48 16.99
N GLU A 163 12.53 4.78 18.19
CA GLU A 163 12.77 6.13 18.68
C GLU A 163 13.83 6.83 17.81
N VAL A 164 14.93 6.14 17.51
CA VAL A 164 16.02 6.67 16.65
C VAL A 164 15.50 6.96 15.23
N THR A 165 14.72 6.05 14.67
CA THR A 165 14.08 6.26 13.36
C THR A 165 13.11 7.45 13.39
N LEU A 166 12.29 7.57 14.44
CA LEU A 166 11.31 8.65 14.58
C LEU A 166 11.98 10.02 14.81
N GLU A 167 13.08 10.09 15.55
CA GLU A 167 13.88 11.30 15.72
C GLU A 167 14.45 11.79 14.38
N ALA A 168 14.98 10.89 13.56
CA ALA A 168 15.48 11.23 12.23
C ALA A 168 14.36 11.78 11.32
N LEU A 169 13.19 11.12 11.32
CA LEU A 169 12.02 11.60 10.57
C LEU A 169 11.51 12.95 11.10
N SER A 170 11.56 13.17 12.42
CA SER A 170 11.23 14.47 13.04
C SER A 170 12.11 15.60 12.51
N LYS A 171 13.42 15.38 12.37
CA LYS A 171 14.33 16.35 11.76
C LYS A 171 13.95 16.67 10.31
N ALA A 172 13.52 15.66 9.53
CA ALA A 172 13.05 15.87 8.16
C ALA A 172 11.73 16.67 8.10
N VAL A 173 10.82 16.46 9.05
CA VAL A 173 9.60 17.29 9.23
C VAL A 173 9.97 18.73 9.56
N GLN A 174 10.88 18.95 10.51
CA GLN A 174 11.33 20.30 10.91
C GLN A 174 11.99 21.06 9.75
N LYS A 175 12.69 20.35 8.86
CA LYS A 175 13.30 20.91 7.65
C LYS A 175 12.29 21.15 6.51
N GLY A 176 11.03 20.75 6.67
CA GLY A 176 9.98 20.91 5.66
C GLY A 176 10.09 19.96 4.46
N LEU A 177 10.97 18.96 4.52
CA LEU A 177 11.17 18.00 3.42
C LEU A 177 9.99 17.03 3.31
N ILE A 178 9.38 16.71 4.44
CA ILE A 178 8.21 15.85 4.57
C ILE A 178 7.20 16.54 5.49
N LYS A 179 5.89 16.43 5.23
CA LYS A 179 4.86 17.03 6.11
C LYS A 179 4.42 16.07 7.21
N TYR A 180 4.10 14.83 6.85
CA TYR A 180 3.61 13.82 7.78
C TYR A 180 4.33 12.48 7.63
N ILE A 181 4.26 11.68 8.70
CA ILE A 181 4.92 10.37 8.80
C ILE A 181 3.84 9.28 8.80
N GLY A 182 4.01 8.27 7.94
CA GLY A 182 3.20 7.06 7.93
C GLY A 182 4.02 5.79 8.14
N LEU A 183 3.33 4.70 8.43
CA LEU A 183 3.92 3.38 8.59
C LEU A 183 3.42 2.46 7.47
N SER A 184 4.13 1.38 7.19
CA SER A 184 3.70 0.35 6.24
C SER A 184 4.20 -1.02 6.68
N ASN A 185 3.41 -2.06 6.41
CA ASN A 185 3.69 -3.44 6.83
C ASN A 185 3.98 -3.56 8.34
N GLU A 186 3.27 -2.78 9.16
CA GLU A 186 3.47 -2.72 10.61
C GLU A 186 2.46 -3.60 11.37
N THR A 187 2.65 -3.73 12.68
CA THR A 187 1.87 -4.55 13.60
C THR A 187 1.24 -3.66 14.69
N PRO A 188 0.26 -4.18 15.47
CA PRO A 188 -0.29 -3.44 16.61
C PRO A 188 0.78 -2.88 17.55
N TRP A 189 1.79 -3.69 17.84
CA TRP A 189 2.86 -3.34 18.78
C TRP A 189 3.68 -2.14 18.30
N GLY A 190 4.14 -2.13 17.04
CA GLY A 190 5.02 -1.05 16.62
C GLY A 190 4.25 0.24 16.33
N VAL A 191 2.99 0.17 15.85
CA VAL A 191 2.12 1.38 15.79
C VAL A 191 2.03 2.05 17.17
N MET A 192 1.73 1.27 18.22
CA MET A 192 1.69 1.80 19.58
C MET A 192 3.05 2.31 20.05
N LYS A 193 4.15 1.65 19.71
CA LYS A 193 5.51 2.12 20.04
C LYS A 193 5.87 3.44 19.36
N PHE A 194 5.50 3.64 18.10
CA PHE A 194 5.67 4.94 17.43
C PHE A 194 4.84 6.04 18.12
N ILE A 195 3.61 5.72 18.54
CA ILE A 195 2.74 6.65 19.29
C ILE A 195 3.32 6.99 20.67
N GLU A 196 3.82 5.99 21.39
CA GLU A 196 4.47 6.16 22.70
C GLU A 196 5.72 7.03 22.58
N ALA A 197 6.61 6.71 21.63
CA ALA A 197 7.81 7.48 21.37
C ALA A 197 7.50 8.94 20.99
N ALA A 198 6.47 9.17 20.18
CA ALA A 198 6.02 10.52 19.85
C ALA A 198 5.61 11.32 21.10
N LYS A 199 4.90 10.68 22.04
CA LYS A 199 4.48 11.32 23.30
C LYS A 199 5.67 11.55 24.24
N GLU A 200 6.49 10.53 24.46
CA GLU A 200 7.61 10.56 25.42
C GLU A 200 8.68 11.58 25.02
N PHE A 201 9.04 11.61 23.74
CA PHE A 201 10.12 12.45 23.22
C PHE A 201 9.62 13.72 22.52
N SER A 202 8.32 14.03 22.60
CA SER A 202 7.69 15.18 21.92
C SER A 202 8.00 15.22 20.41
N LEU A 203 7.94 14.06 19.75
CA LEU A 203 8.18 13.89 18.31
C LEU A 203 6.86 13.89 17.53
N PRO A 204 6.88 14.12 16.20
CA PRO A 204 5.70 14.03 15.37
C PRO A 204 5.02 12.67 15.47
N ARG A 205 3.70 12.67 15.53
CA ARG A 205 2.88 11.46 15.56
C ARG A 205 2.75 10.88 14.15
N VAL A 206 2.76 9.55 14.04
CA VAL A 206 2.40 8.84 12.81
C VAL A 206 0.91 9.00 12.52
N VAL A 207 0.54 9.21 11.26
CA VAL A 207 -0.84 9.58 10.87
C VAL A 207 -1.58 8.51 10.08
N SER A 208 -0.87 7.50 9.60
CA SER A 208 -1.44 6.41 8.81
C SER A 208 -0.62 5.12 8.91
N ILE A 209 -1.27 4.02 8.56
CA ILE A 209 -0.62 2.73 8.32
C ILE A 209 -1.04 2.16 6.96
N GLN A 210 -0.08 1.77 6.14
CA GLN A 210 -0.29 1.14 4.85
C GLN A 210 -0.04 -0.38 4.94
N ASN A 211 -1.11 -1.14 5.12
CA ASN A 211 -1.06 -2.60 5.30
C ASN A 211 -1.87 -3.33 4.23
N PRO A 212 -1.60 -4.63 4.00
CA PRO A 212 -2.41 -5.44 3.09
C PRO A 212 -3.81 -5.60 3.67
N TYR A 213 -4.84 -5.31 2.88
CA TYR A 213 -6.21 -5.62 3.28
C TYR A 213 -7.08 -5.90 2.05
N SER A 214 -7.77 -7.04 2.06
CA SER A 214 -8.66 -7.50 1.00
C SER A 214 -9.59 -8.58 1.53
N LEU A 215 -10.52 -9.07 0.70
CA LEU A 215 -11.32 -10.25 1.02
C LEU A 215 -10.47 -11.50 1.37
N LEU A 216 -9.20 -11.56 0.94
CA LEU A 216 -8.27 -12.66 1.20
C LEU A 216 -7.29 -12.39 2.35
N ASN A 217 -7.23 -11.16 2.85
CA ASN A 217 -6.41 -10.80 3.99
C ASN A 217 -7.12 -9.75 4.84
N ARG A 218 -7.74 -10.22 5.93
CA ARG A 218 -8.45 -9.40 6.91
C ARG A 218 -7.74 -9.40 8.27
N SER A 219 -6.48 -9.85 8.32
CA SER A 219 -5.71 -9.99 9.56
C SER A 219 -5.52 -8.65 10.30
N PHE A 220 -5.63 -7.52 9.59
CA PHE A 220 -5.67 -6.18 10.18
C PHE A 220 -6.78 -6.04 11.25
N GLU A 221 -7.92 -6.70 11.06
CA GLU A 221 -9.06 -6.67 11.99
C GLU A 221 -8.75 -7.28 13.36
N ALA A 222 -7.73 -8.15 13.44
CA ALA A 222 -7.40 -8.87 14.67
C ALA A 222 -6.74 -7.99 15.76
N GLY A 223 -6.34 -6.76 15.43
CA GLY A 223 -5.81 -5.84 16.44
C GLY A 223 -5.44 -4.45 15.94
N LEU A 224 -5.24 -4.26 14.63
CA LEU A 224 -4.92 -2.93 14.08
C LEU A 224 -6.18 -2.10 13.81
N SER A 225 -7.34 -2.71 13.57
CA SER A 225 -8.60 -1.98 13.32
C SER A 225 -9.00 -1.10 14.53
N GLU A 226 -8.94 -1.66 15.74
CA GLU A 226 -9.22 -0.93 16.98
C GLU A 226 -8.25 0.23 17.19
N ILE A 227 -6.95 -0.02 16.97
CA ILE A 227 -5.91 1.02 17.07
C ILE A 227 -6.14 2.10 16.02
N ALA A 228 -6.37 1.74 14.76
CA ALA A 228 -6.55 2.68 13.67
C ALA A 228 -7.68 3.68 13.94
N ILE A 229 -8.78 3.20 14.54
CA ILE A 229 -9.92 4.03 14.92
C ILE A 229 -9.62 4.89 16.15
N ASN A 230 -9.19 4.28 17.26
CA ASN A 230 -9.05 5.00 18.54
C ASN A 230 -7.84 5.93 18.57
N GLU A 231 -6.76 5.56 17.87
CA GLU A 231 -5.54 6.34 17.78
C GLU A 231 -5.52 7.23 16.51
N GLU A 232 -6.57 7.17 15.68
CA GLU A 232 -6.69 7.95 14.44
C GLU A 232 -5.46 7.78 13.51
N VAL A 233 -4.98 6.54 13.42
CA VAL A 233 -3.90 6.09 12.50
C VAL A 233 -4.55 5.22 11.43
N GLY A 234 -5.32 5.86 10.54
CA GLY A 234 -6.17 5.17 9.59
C GLY A 234 -5.41 4.31 8.57
N LEU A 235 -6.08 3.27 8.08
CA LEU A 235 -5.53 2.33 7.11
C LEU A 235 -5.54 2.92 5.69
N LEU A 236 -4.40 2.80 5.02
CA LEU A 236 -4.23 2.95 3.58
C LEU A 236 -4.06 1.54 2.99
N PRO A 237 -5.14 0.79 2.71
CA PRO A 237 -5.00 -0.61 2.36
C PRO A 237 -4.35 -0.76 0.98
N TYR A 238 -3.37 -1.65 0.88
CA TYR A 238 -2.77 -2.02 -0.40
C TYR A 238 -3.20 -3.42 -0.85
N SER A 239 -3.10 -3.66 -2.17
CA SER A 239 -3.53 -4.91 -2.81
C SER A 239 -4.99 -5.32 -2.49
N PRO A 240 -5.99 -4.43 -2.65
CA PRO A 240 -7.40 -4.77 -2.43
C PRO A 240 -7.87 -5.92 -3.35
N LEU A 241 -7.22 -6.10 -4.51
CA LEU A 241 -7.47 -7.21 -5.44
C LEU A 241 -6.49 -8.40 -5.28
N ALA A 242 -5.65 -8.41 -4.25
CA ALA A 242 -4.68 -9.49 -3.98
C ALA A 242 -3.84 -9.87 -5.22
N GLY A 243 -3.18 -8.86 -5.83
CA GLY A 243 -2.39 -9.07 -7.06
C GLY A 243 -3.23 -9.37 -8.31
N GLY A 244 -4.54 -9.17 -8.26
CA GLY A 244 -5.48 -9.37 -9.37
C GLY A 244 -6.29 -10.66 -9.27
N VAL A 245 -6.05 -11.54 -8.30
CA VAL A 245 -6.81 -12.80 -8.16
C VAL A 245 -8.29 -12.57 -7.88
N LEU A 246 -8.62 -11.51 -7.13
CA LEU A 246 -10.00 -11.11 -6.82
C LEU A 246 -10.72 -10.42 -8.00
N SER A 247 -10.18 -10.50 -9.23
CA SER A 247 -10.96 -10.24 -10.46
C SER A 247 -11.47 -11.54 -11.10
N GLY A 248 -11.07 -12.70 -10.57
CA GLY A 248 -11.35 -14.01 -11.15
C GLY A 248 -10.51 -14.35 -12.38
N LYS A 249 -9.61 -13.46 -12.85
CA LYS A 249 -8.87 -13.65 -14.12
C LYS A 249 -7.95 -14.87 -14.17
N TYR A 250 -7.57 -15.43 -13.01
CA TYR A 250 -6.71 -16.60 -12.88
C TYR A 250 -7.45 -17.91 -12.57
N LEU A 251 -8.78 -17.86 -12.38
CA LEU A 251 -9.57 -19.04 -12.02
C LEU A 251 -9.52 -20.11 -13.10
N ASN A 252 -9.66 -21.38 -12.69
CA ASN A 252 -9.66 -22.54 -13.57
C ASN A 252 -8.35 -22.69 -14.36
N GLY A 253 -7.22 -22.34 -13.74
CA GLY A 253 -5.88 -22.44 -14.35
C GLY A 253 -5.61 -21.42 -15.46
N LYS A 254 -6.46 -20.41 -15.65
CA LYS A 254 -6.25 -19.35 -16.64
C LYS A 254 -4.97 -18.58 -16.35
N LYS A 255 -4.23 -18.25 -17.40
CA LYS A 255 -3.01 -17.42 -17.37
C LYS A 255 -3.14 -16.30 -18.40
N PRO A 256 -3.91 -15.24 -18.13
CA PRO A 256 -4.11 -14.16 -19.09
C PRO A 256 -2.76 -13.55 -19.48
N GLU A 257 -2.61 -13.23 -20.76
CA GLU A 257 -1.41 -12.57 -21.28
C GLU A 257 -1.20 -11.22 -20.57
N ASN A 258 0.07 -10.84 -20.37
CA ASN A 258 0.48 -9.57 -19.73
C ASN A 258 0.02 -9.38 -18.27
N ALA A 259 -0.69 -10.35 -17.68
CA ALA A 259 -1.10 -10.28 -16.29
C ALA A 259 0.09 -10.53 -15.35
N ARG A 260 0.11 -9.86 -14.20
CA ARG A 260 1.24 -9.86 -13.25
C ARG A 260 1.78 -11.25 -12.92
N MET A 261 0.91 -12.18 -12.51
CA MET A 261 1.32 -13.55 -12.15
C MET A 261 1.62 -14.46 -13.34
N THR A 262 1.25 -14.04 -14.56
CA THR A 262 1.68 -14.69 -15.80
C THR A 262 3.12 -14.30 -16.11
N LEU A 263 3.42 -12.99 -16.03
CA LEU A 263 4.74 -12.43 -16.33
C LEU A 263 5.80 -12.72 -15.25
N PHE A 264 5.41 -12.69 -13.97
CA PHE A 264 6.34 -12.74 -12.85
C PHE A 264 6.00 -13.86 -11.87
N GLU A 265 6.71 -15.00 -11.99
CA GLU A 265 6.46 -16.20 -11.19
C GLU A 265 6.60 -15.95 -9.67
N ARG A 266 7.58 -15.14 -9.26
CA ARG A 266 7.77 -14.74 -7.85
C ARG A 266 6.51 -14.14 -7.23
N MET A 267 5.71 -13.42 -8.02
CA MET A 267 4.49 -12.75 -7.56
C MET A 267 3.33 -13.72 -7.27
N ARG A 268 3.47 -15.02 -7.58
CA ARG A 268 2.49 -16.06 -7.26
C ARG A 268 2.48 -16.44 -5.78
N THR A 269 3.62 -16.30 -5.10
CA THR A 269 3.89 -16.86 -3.76
C THR A 269 2.88 -16.48 -2.68
N ARG A 270 2.23 -15.32 -2.77
CA ARG A 270 1.33 -14.81 -1.72
C ARG A 270 -0.14 -15.18 -1.90
N TYR A 271 -0.63 -15.26 -3.13
CA TYR A 271 -2.07 -15.24 -3.43
C TYR A 271 -2.58 -16.44 -4.22
N THR A 272 -1.73 -17.39 -4.62
CA THR A 272 -2.11 -18.51 -5.49
C THR A 272 -2.11 -19.88 -4.80
N ASN A 273 -2.33 -19.91 -3.48
CA ASN A 273 -2.50 -21.17 -2.77
C ASN A 273 -3.93 -21.69 -2.93
N GLN A 274 -4.15 -22.99 -2.73
CA GLN A 274 -5.47 -23.62 -2.94
C GLN A 274 -6.56 -23.02 -2.04
N HIS A 275 -6.20 -22.61 -0.82
CA HIS A 275 -7.14 -22.01 0.13
C HIS A 275 -7.64 -20.65 -0.39
N ALA A 276 -6.75 -19.87 -1.02
CA ALA A 276 -7.08 -18.61 -1.68
C ALA A 276 -7.96 -18.82 -2.92
N GLU A 277 -7.61 -19.77 -3.79
CA GLU A 277 -8.40 -20.06 -5.01
C GLU A 277 -9.84 -20.46 -4.67
N ASN A 278 -10.00 -21.33 -3.66
CA ASN A 278 -11.33 -21.74 -3.18
C ASN A 278 -12.13 -20.54 -2.63
N ALA A 279 -11.49 -19.65 -1.88
CA ALA A 279 -12.16 -18.44 -1.39
C ALA A 279 -12.60 -17.52 -2.54
N VAL A 280 -11.75 -17.32 -3.56
CA VAL A 280 -12.08 -16.51 -4.74
C VAL A 280 -13.28 -17.11 -5.50
N LEU A 281 -13.35 -18.44 -5.63
CA LEU A 281 -14.52 -19.10 -6.25
C LEU A 281 -15.81 -18.82 -5.48
N GLU A 282 -15.79 -18.88 -4.14
CA GLU A 282 -16.98 -18.57 -3.34
C GLU A 282 -17.36 -17.08 -3.42
N TYR A 283 -16.39 -16.16 -3.38
CA TYR A 283 -16.68 -14.75 -3.61
C TYR A 283 -17.22 -14.47 -5.02
N GLN A 284 -16.74 -15.19 -6.05
CA GLN A 284 -17.30 -15.09 -7.40
C GLN A 284 -18.75 -15.56 -7.45
N LYS A 285 -19.12 -16.63 -6.74
CA LYS A 285 -20.52 -17.09 -6.67
C LYS A 285 -21.42 -16.03 -6.06
N ILE A 286 -20.98 -15.33 -5.02
CA ILE A 286 -21.72 -14.22 -4.41
C ILE A 286 -21.91 -13.10 -5.44
N ALA A 287 -20.82 -12.68 -6.10
CA ALA A 287 -20.88 -11.63 -7.11
C ALA A 287 -21.87 -11.97 -8.22
N LEU A 288 -21.82 -13.19 -8.77
CA LEU A 288 -22.75 -13.66 -9.80
C LEU A 288 -24.21 -13.74 -9.30
N LYS A 289 -24.43 -14.18 -8.06
CA LYS A 289 -25.77 -14.31 -7.47
C LYS A 289 -26.47 -12.94 -7.35
N TYR A 290 -25.71 -11.90 -7.04
CA TYR A 290 -26.21 -10.54 -6.81
C TYR A 290 -25.98 -9.58 -7.99
N ASP A 291 -25.61 -10.10 -9.17
CA ASP A 291 -25.32 -9.32 -10.38
C ASP A 291 -24.26 -8.21 -10.16
N LEU A 292 -23.22 -8.53 -9.38
CA LEU A 292 -22.11 -7.64 -9.08
C LEU A 292 -20.88 -8.02 -9.91
N ASN A 293 -20.11 -7.00 -10.30
CA ASN A 293 -18.74 -7.20 -10.75
C ASN A 293 -17.85 -7.58 -9.55
N LEU A 294 -17.13 -8.71 -9.64
CA LEU A 294 -16.28 -9.21 -8.56
C LEU A 294 -15.13 -8.25 -8.20
N THR A 295 -14.50 -7.61 -9.19
CA THR A 295 -13.45 -6.60 -8.99
C THR A 295 -13.99 -5.44 -8.15
N GLN A 296 -15.14 -4.89 -8.54
CA GLN A 296 -15.76 -3.77 -7.86
C GLN A 296 -16.26 -4.15 -6.46
N MET A 297 -16.87 -5.32 -6.32
CA MET A 297 -17.29 -5.86 -5.03
C MET A 297 -16.10 -5.98 -4.06
N ALA A 298 -14.98 -6.53 -4.53
CA ALA A 298 -13.78 -6.70 -3.71
C ALA A 298 -13.15 -5.37 -3.29
N ILE A 299 -13.03 -4.40 -4.21
CA ILE A 299 -12.48 -3.08 -3.90
C ILE A 299 -13.42 -2.32 -2.95
N ASN A 300 -14.72 -2.30 -3.23
CA ASN A 300 -15.65 -1.53 -2.41
C ASN A 300 -15.83 -2.13 -1.01
N PHE A 301 -15.76 -3.45 -0.86
CA PHE A 301 -15.71 -4.08 0.46
C PHE A 301 -14.57 -3.50 1.31
N VAL A 302 -13.40 -3.28 0.72
CA VAL A 302 -12.26 -2.65 1.39
C VAL A 302 -12.53 -1.17 1.66
N THR A 303 -12.98 -0.42 0.66
CA THR A 303 -13.20 1.04 0.76
C THR A 303 -14.19 1.42 1.85
N LYS A 304 -15.21 0.60 2.12
CA LYS A 304 -16.28 0.91 3.10
C LYS A 304 -15.94 0.57 4.55
N GLN A 305 -14.79 -0.03 4.84
CA GLN A 305 -14.41 -0.32 6.22
C GLN A 305 -14.15 0.97 7.01
N ASN A 306 -14.66 1.04 8.25
CA ASN A 306 -14.58 2.26 9.07
C ASN A 306 -13.14 2.68 9.43
N PHE A 307 -12.20 1.74 9.43
CA PHE A 307 -10.79 1.99 9.70
C PHE A 307 -9.99 2.36 8.43
N VAL A 308 -10.61 2.36 7.24
CA VAL A 308 -9.95 2.69 5.97
C VAL A 308 -10.10 4.17 5.66
N THR A 309 -8.96 4.85 5.48
CA THR A 309 -8.88 6.26 5.08
C THR A 309 -8.90 6.42 3.56
N SER A 310 -8.09 5.63 2.83
CA SER A 310 -8.00 5.71 1.37
C SER A 310 -7.47 4.42 0.76
N ASN A 311 -8.26 3.77 -0.09
CA ASN A 311 -7.94 2.46 -0.67
C ASN A 311 -7.01 2.57 -1.88
N ILE A 312 -5.81 1.97 -1.78
CA ILE A 312 -4.79 2.04 -2.83
C ILE A 312 -5.09 1.01 -3.92
N ILE A 313 -5.65 1.47 -5.03
CA ILE A 313 -5.89 0.67 -6.22
C ILE A 313 -4.67 0.70 -7.15
N GLY A 314 -4.55 -0.29 -8.03
CA GLY A 314 -3.53 -0.31 -9.07
C GLY A 314 -4.08 -0.89 -10.36
N ALA A 315 -3.59 -0.41 -11.48
CA ALA A 315 -4.05 -0.79 -12.81
C ALA A 315 -2.87 -0.82 -13.80
N THR A 316 -2.98 -1.65 -14.84
CA THR A 316 -2.04 -1.64 -15.97
C THR A 316 -2.65 -1.10 -17.26
N SER A 317 -3.94 -0.74 -17.25
CA SER A 317 -4.65 -0.10 -18.38
C SER A 317 -5.67 0.90 -17.84
N ILE A 318 -6.13 1.82 -18.71
CA ILE A 318 -7.19 2.77 -18.37
C ILE A 318 -8.49 2.05 -18.04
N ASP A 319 -8.87 1.01 -18.79
CA ASP A 319 -10.11 0.25 -18.51
C ASP A 319 -10.12 -0.38 -17.11
N GLN A 320 -8.98 -0.92 -16.66
CA GLN A 320 -8.85 -1.43 -15.29
C GLN A 320 -8.92 -0.30 -14.26
N LEU A 321 -8.30 0.84 -14.56
CA LEU A 321 -8.32 1.98 -13.66
C LEU A 321 -9.75 2.52 -13.52
N GLU A 322 -10.49 2.63 -14.62
CA GLU A 322 -11.90 3.01 -14.64
C GLU A 322 -12.76 2.03 -13.85
N GLU A 323 -12.68 0.73 -14.14
CA GLU A 323 -13.40 -0.32 -13.42
C GLU A 323 -13.16 -0.23 -11.90
N ASN A 324 -11.89 -0.04 -11.51
CA ASN A 324 -11.49 0.07 -10.11
C ASN A 324 -12.00 1.35 -9.45
N ILE A 325 -11.97 2.49 -10.14
CA ILE A 325 -12.51 3.76 -9.62
C ILE A 325 -14.01 3.67 -9.44
N ASP A 326 -14.72 3.05 -10.39
CA ASP A 326 -16.18 2.90 -10.37
C ASP A 326 -16.68 1.90 -9.32
N SER A 327 -15.77 1.18 -8.65
CA SER A 327 -16.11 0.38 -7.48
C SER A 327 -16.82 1.17 -6.38
N ILE A 328 -16.60 2.48 -6.27
CA ILE A 328 -17.29 3.33 -5.28
C ILE A 328 -18.82 3.36 -5.48
N ASN A 329 -19.29 3.03 -6.68
CA ASN A 329 -20.70 2.97 -7.05
C ASN A 329 -21.31 1.56 -6.86
N CYS A 330 -20.51 0.55 -6.49
CA CYS A 330 -20.97 -0.81 -6.26
C CYS A 330 -21.70 -0.88 -4.90
N GLU A 331 -22.99 -1.17 -4.86
CA GLU A 331 -23.73 -1.24 -3.61
C GLU A 331 -23.62 -2.63 -2.96
N LEU A 332 -23.02 -2.68 -1.76
CA LEU A 332 -22.92 -3.91 -0.96
C LEU A 332 -24.00 -3.89 0.13
N ASN A 333 -25.18 -4.43 -0.18
CA ASN A 333 -26.27 -4.52 0.78
C ASN A 333 -25.94 -5.50 1.92
N GLU A 334 -26.77 -5.51 2.97
CA GLU A 334 -26.54 -6.36 4.14
C GLU A 334 -26.48 -7.85 3.83
N GLU A 335 -27.21 -8.32 2.81
CA GLU A 335 -27.20 -9.74 2.45
C GLU A 335 -25.88 -10.14 1.80
N VAL A 336 -25.37 -9.31 0.87
CA VAL A 336 -24.05 -9.50 0.25
C VAL A 336 -22.97 -9.55 1.33
N ILE A 337 -23.00 -8.60 2.28
CA ILE A 337 -22.05 -8.59 3.40
C ILE A 337 -22.18 -9.86 4.24
N LYS A 338 -23.40 -10.30 4.59
CA LYS A 338 -23.63 -11.54 5.34
C LYS A 338 -23.07 -12.77 4.62
N GLU A 339 -23.10 -12.84 3.29
CA GLU A 339 -22.49 -13.93 2.53
C GLU A 339 -20.97 -13.84 2.48
N ILE A 340 -20.41 -12.64 2.31
CA ILE A 340 -18.96 -12.40 2.40
C ILE A 340 -18.43 -12.87 3.76
N GLU A 341 -19.12 -12.55 4.86
CA GLU A 341 -18.72 -12.99 6.20
C GLU A 341 -18.79 -14.52 6.37
N LYS A 342 -19.75 -15.21 5.72
CA LYS A 342 -19.82 -16.67 5.75
C LYS A 342 -18.61 -17.29 5.06
N VAL A 343 -18.19 -16.75 3.91
CA VAL A 343 -16.99 -17.21 3.20
C VAL A 343 -15.75 -16.97 4.05
N HIS A 344 -15.61 -15.79 4.66
CA HIS A 344 -14.45 -15.47 5.47
C HIS A 344 -14.28 -16.38 6.71
N LYS A 345 -15.38 -16.85 7.31
CA LYS A 345 -15.35 -17.83 8.42
C LYS A 345 -14.79 -19.20 8.00
N ILE A 346 -14.94 -19.57 6.74
CA ILE A 346 -14.41 -20.83 6.20
C ILE A 346 -12.97 -20.63 5.72
N TYR A 347 -12.73 -19.51 5.04
CA TYR A 347 -11.43 -19.14 4.47
C TYR A 347 -10.86 -17.94 5.22
N THR A 348 -10.43 -18.19 6.46
CA THR A 348 -9.91 -17.14 7.35
C THR A 348 -8.45 -16.83 7.01
N TYR A 349 -8.19 -15.60 6.58
CA TYR A 349 -6.88 -15.05 6.25
C TYR A 349 -6.04 -15.93 5.29
N PRO A 350 -6.57 -16.36 4.13
CA PRO A 350 -5.88 -17.26 3.22
C PRO A 350 -4.58 -16.71 2.63
N CYS A 351 -4.38 -15.39 2.65
CA CYS A 351 -3.23 -14.70 2.03
C CYS A 351 -2.62 -13.63 2.94
N PRO A 352 -1.99 -13.98 4.07
CA PRO A 352 -1.40 -13.03 5.00
C PRO A 352 -0.35 -12.08 4.39
#